data_AF-A0A5N6MTF4-F1
#
_entry.id   AF-A0A5N6MTF4-F1
#
_cell.length_a   1.000
_cell.length_b   1.000
_cell.length_c   1.000
_cell.angle_alpha   90.00
_cell.angle_beta   90.00
_cell.angle_gamma   90.00
#
_symmetry.space_group_name_H-M   'P 1'
#
loop_
_entity.id
_entity.type
_entity.pdbx_description
1 polymer ?
#
loop_
_entity_poly.entity_id
_entity_poly.type
_entity_poly.pdbx_seq_one_letter_code
_entity_poly.pdbx_strand_id
1 'polypeptide(L)'
;MMGTHRWFPVAAALSIVVLSTAGCGAGASGRDGTGSGDTGGRPSKWSVSIVDPGPGSYGQCLEDPSVEESFVSADYPASHMSVTLISEATADDARRIADCLQQAVPSAKVSVTGPGSGAGK
;
A
#
# COMPACT_ATOMS: atom_id res chain seq x y z
N MET A 1 0.42 -12.29 -54.00
CA MET A 1 0.44 -10.88 -54.42
C MET A 1 1.10 -10.08 -53.31
N MET A 2 2.40 -9.80 -53.46
CA MET A 2 3.18 -9.03 -52.50
C MET A 2 2.85 -7.54 -52.64
N GLY A 3 2.41 -6.91 -51.55
CA GLY A 3 2.25 -5.47 -51.43
C GLY A 3 3.38 -4.89 -50.59
N THR A 4 4.39 -4.33 -51.24
CA THR A 4 5.51 -3.61 -50.63
C THR A 4 5.30 -2.11 -50.80
N HIS A 5 4.94 -1.36 -49.75
CA HIS A 5 5.22 0.07 -49.73
C HIS A 5 5.66 0.55 -48.35
N ARG A 6 6.93 0.96 -48.35
CA ARG A 6 7.71 1.65 -47.32
C ARG A 6 6.97 2.89 -46.80
N TRP A 7 7.25 3.26 -45.55
CA TRP A 7 7.74 4.61 -45.22
C TRP A 7 8.23 4.65 -43.77
N PHE A 8 9.54 4.89 -43.61
CA PHE A 8 10.17 5.28 -42.35
C PHE A 8 10.51 6.77 -42.44
N PRO A 9 10.07 7.60 -41.49
CA PRO A 9 10.80 8.80 -41.12
C PRO A 9 11.56 8.56 -39.81
N VAL A 10 12.88 8.47 -39.94
CA VAL A 10 13.83 8.74 -38.86
C VAL A 10 13.74 10.23 -38.55
N ALA A 11 13.47 10.58 -37.29
CA ALA A 11 13.71 11.93 -36.78
C ALA A 11 14.24 11.82 -35.35
N ALA A 12 15.57 11.83 -35.24
CA ALA A 12 16.27 12.18 -34.02
C ALA A 12 16.11 13.69 -33.80
N ALA A 13 15.61 14.09 -32.64
CA ALA A 13 15.65 15.47 -32.19
C ALA A 13 16.07 15.49 -30.72
N LEU A 14 17.39 15.63 -30.52
CA LEU A 14 17.98 16.13 -29.28
C LEU A 14 17.59 17.61 -29.16
N SER A 15 16.88 17.99 -28.10
CA SER A 15 16.72 19.40 -27.73
C SER A 15 16.66 19.56 -26.21
N ILE A 16 17.86 19.83 -25.68
CA ILE A 16 18.22 20.91 -24.75
C ILE A 16 17.21 21.21 -23.62
N VAL A 17 17.65 20.83 -22.42
CA VAL A 17 17.18 21.30 -21.12
C VAL A 17 17.26 22.83 -21.05
N VAL A 18 16.13 23.49 -20.81
CA VAL A 18 16.08 24.88 -20.31
C VAL A 18 15.55 24.83 -18.88
N LEU A 19 16.47 24.98 -17.92
CA LEU A 19 16.15 25.30 -16.53
C LEU A 19 15.69 26.76 -16.46
N SER A 20 14.42 26.99 -16.16
CA SER A 20 13.91 28.29 -15.74
C SER A 20 13.39 28.18 -14.31
N THR A 21 14.25 28.56 -13.36
CA THR A 21 13.92 28.78 -11.95
C THR A 21 13.31 30.16 -11.76
N ALA A 22 12.00 30.23 -11.50
CA ALA A 22 11.34 31.33 -10.78
C ALA A 22 9.84 31.02 -10.62
N GLY A 23 9.51 30.20 -9.64
CA GLY A 23 8.13 29.89 -9.26
C GLY A 23 7.95 30.05 -7.75
N CYS A 24 8.07 31.27 -7.24
CA CYS A 24 7.58 31.61 -5.90
C CYS A 24 6.06 31.77 -6.00
N GLY A 25 5.36 30.64 -6.12
CA GLY A 25 3.91 30.56 -6.08
C GLY A 25 3.48 29.90 -4.77
N ALA A 26 3.06 30.71 -3.82
CA ALA A 26 2.32 30.23 -2.67
C ALA A 26 0.98 29.66 -3.15
N GLY A 27 0.70 28.40 -2.78
CA GLY A 27 -0.63 27.80 -2.86
C GLY A 27 -0.86 26.87 -4.04
N ALA A 28 -0.77 25.56 -3.78
CA ALA A 28 -1.80 24.59 -4.12
C ALA A 28 -1.42 23.23 -3.54
N SER A 29 -2.34 22.70 -2.75
CA SER A 29 -2.41 21.34 -2.24
C SER A 29 -2.27 20.31 -3.37
N GLY A 30 -1.51 19.23 -3.15
CA GLY A 30 -1.66 18.01 -3.94
C GLY A 30 -0.38 17.21 -4.13
N ARG A 31 -0.39 16.00 -3.54
CA ARG A 31 0.27 14.75 -3.95
C ARG A 31 1.69 14.82 -4.53
N ASP A 32 2.63 14.22 -3.81
CA ASP A 32 3.40 13.01 -4.20
C ASP A 32 4.32 12.70 -2.99
N GLY A 33 4.34 11.52 -2.36
CA GLY A 33 4.23 10.20 -2.94
C GLY A 33 5.57 9.47 -2.96
N THR A 34 6.39 9.54 -1.91
CA THR A 34 7.50 8.58 -1.61
C THR A 34 8.07 8.89 -0.23
N GLY A 35 7.65 8.15 0.78
CA GLY A 35 8.13 8.32 2.16
C GLY A 35 7.74 7.12 2.99
N SER A 36 8.45 6.01 2.76
CA SER A 36 8.53 4.93 3.74
C SER A 36 9.17 5.54 4.99
N GLY A 37 8.37 5.73 6.05
CA GLY A 37 8.84 6.34 7.29
C GLY A 37 7.72 7.04 8.04
N ASP A 38 7.16 6.35 9.03
CA ASP A 38 6.53 6.93 10.22
C ASP A 38 5.59 8.14 9.98
N THR A 39 4.41 7.90 9.42
CA THR A 39 3.34 8.90 9.51
C THR A 39 2.70 8.80 10.89
N GLY A 40 3.07 9.73 11.79
CA GLY A 40 2.18 10.26 12.84
C GLY A 40 0.91 10.93 12.27
N GLY A 41 0.61 10.72 10.99
CA GLY A 41 -0.64 11.05 10.34
C GLY A 41 -1.65 9.93 10.56
N ARG A 42 -2.89 10.31 10.82
CA ARG A 42 -3.98 9.34 10.97
C ARG A 42 -4.04 8.45 9.73
N PRO A 43 -4.18 7.12 9.90
CA PRO A 43 -4.36 6.24 8.76
C PRO A 43 -5.57 6.69 7.96
N SER A 44 -5.44 6.64 6.64
CA SER A 44 -6.51 6.99 5.69
C SER A 44 -7.35 5.78 5.27
N LYS A 45 -6.89 4.57 5.58
CA LYS A 45 -7.53 3.29 5.29
C LYS A 45 -7.56 2.42 6.54
N TRP A 46 -8.33 1.33 6.49
CA TRP A 46 -8.27 0.30 7.51
C TRP A 46 -6.96 -0.49 7.40
N SER A 47 -6.40 -0.83 8.56
CA SER A 47 -5.26 -1.75 8.64
C SER A 47 -5.46 -2.75 9.77
N VAL A 48 -5.00 -3.97 9.52
CA VAL A 48 -4.94 -5.05 10.50
C VAL A 48 -3.48 -5.43 10.71
N SER A 49 -3.00 -5.34 11.95
CA SER A 49 -1.63 -5.70 12.29
C SER A 49 -1.62 -6.90 13.24
N ILE A 50 -0.61 -7.74 13.10
CA ILE A 50 -0.38 -8.90 13.94
C ILE A 50 1.04 -8.84 14.49
N VAL A 51 1.15 -9.05 15.80
CA VAL A 51 2.43 -9.28 16.47
C VAL A 51 2.58 -10.77 16.76
N ASP A 52 3.78 -11.28 16.50
CA ASP A 52 4.17 -12.68 16.63
C ASP A 52 3.22 -13.66 15.90
N PRO A 53 2.99 -13.50 14.57
CA PRO A 53 2.14 -14.41 13.81
C PRO A 53 2.67 -15.86 13.76
N GLY A 54 3.93 -16.09 14.15
CA GLY A 54 4.48 -17.44 14.24
C GLY A 54 4.51 -18.18 12.88
N PRO A 55 4.72 -19.50 12.89
CA PRO A 55 4.53 -20.33 11.70
C PRO A 55 3.03 -20.56 11.46
N GLY A 56 2.50 -20.05 10.35
CA GLY A 56 1.08 -20.18 10.01
C GLY A 56 0.81 -20.00 8.52
N SER A 57 -0.32 -20.54 8.06
CA SER A 57 -0.83 -20.27 6.71
C SER A 57 -1.96 -19.26 6.80
N TYR A 58 -1.65 -18.01 6.53
CA TYR A 58 -2.61 -16.90 6.48
C TYR A 58 -2.98 -16.51 5.04
N GLY A 59 -2.51 -17.27 4.03
CA GLY A 59 -2.74 -16.98 2.61
C GLY A 59 -4.22 -16.78 2.28
N GLN A 60 -5.11 -17.63 2.81
CA GLN A 60 -6.57 -17.50 2.60
C GLN A 60 -7.13 -16.16 3.10
N CYS A 61 -6.54 -15.58 4.15
CA CYS A 61 -6.99 -14.31 4.71
C CYS A 61 -6.44 -13.12 3.90
N LEU A 62 -5.27 -13.29 3.28
CA LEU A 62 -4.63 -12.27 2.43
C LEU A 62 -5.23 -12.21 1.03
N GLU A 63 -5.92 -13.27 0.59
CA GLU A 63 -6.66 -13.32 -0.67
C GLU A 63 -8.07 -12.68 -0.58
N ASP A 64 -8.46 -12.16 0.59
CA ASP A 64 -9.74 -11.47 0.76
C ASP A 64 -9.80 -10.24 -0.18
N PRO A 65 -10.91 -10.02 -0.92
CA PRO A 65 -11.00 -8.95 -1.91
C PRO A 65 -10.89 -7.53 -1.31
N SER A 66 -11.06 -7.41 0.01
CA SER A 66 -10.87 -6.14 0.71
C SER A 66 -9.40 -5.86 1.03
N VAL A 67 -8.47 -6.79 0.80
CA VAL A 67 -7.02 -6.61 0.99
C VAL A 67 -6.44 -5.90 -0.23
N GLU A 68 -5.74 -4.79 0.02
CA GLU A 68 -4.98 -4.07 -1.00
C GLU A 68 -3.50 -4.49 -0.99
N GLU A 69 -2.91 -4.54 0.21
CA GLU A 69 -1.51 -4.84 0.40
C GLU A 69 -1.30 -5.62 1.70
N SER A 70 -0.31 -6.51 1.71
CA SER A 70 0.13 -7.23 2.90
C SER A 70 1.65 -7.23 2.99
N PHE A 71 2.16 -7.01 4.20
CA PHE A 71 3.58 -7.09 4.52
C PHE A 71 3.79 -8.11 5.63
N VAL A 72 4.79 -8.97 5.46
CA VAL A 72 5.25 -9.95 6.45
C VAL A 72 6.73 -9.71 6.69
N SER A 73 7.14 -9.75 7.96
CA SER A 73 8.54 -9.62 8.33
C SER A 73 9.36 -10.82 7.82
N ALA A 74 10.60 -10.58 7.43
CA ALA A 74 11.45 -11.59 6.77
C ALA A 74 12.19 -12.54 7.74
N ASP A 75 12.03 -12.33 9.04
CA ASP A 75 12.55 -13.21 10.09
C ASP A 75 11.75 -14.52 10.21
N TYR A 76 12.39 -15.54 10.79
CA TYR A 76 11.75 -16.84 11.00
C TYR A 76 11.83 -17.29 12.48
N PRO A 77 10.70 -17.53 13.16
CA PRO A 77 9.34 -17.23 12.69
C PRO A 77 9.11 -15.72 12.54
N ALA A 78 8.16 -15.33 11.70
CA ALA A 78 7.83 -13.92 11.50
C ALA A 78 7.36 -13.28 12.81
N SER A 79 7.92 -12.12 13.15
CA SER A 79 7.57 -11.30 14.32
C SER A 79 6.45 -10.31 14.06
N HIS A 80 6.20 -9.93 12.81
CA HIS A 80 5.15 -8.97 12.48
C HIS A 80 4.53 -9.20 11.11
N MET A 81 3.23 -8.95 11.02
CA MET A 81 2.51 -8.86 9.76
C MET A 81 1.55 -7.66 9.80
N SER A 82 1.40 -6.96 8.68
CA SER A 82 0.40 -5.91 8.51
C SER A 82 -0.34 -6.09 7.21
N VAL A 83 -1.64 -5.82 7.24
CA VAL A 83 -2.55 -5.88 6.10
C VAL A 83 -3.23 -4.52 5.99
N THR A 84 -3.13 -3.91 4.81
CA THR A 84 -3.83 -2.68 4.46
C THR A 84 -4.99 -3.02 3.55
N LEU A 85 -6.16 -2.48 3.86
CA LEU A 85 -7.37 -2.75 3.10
C LEU A 85 -7.59 -1.67 2.02
N ILE A 86 -8.37 -2.01 1.00
CA ILE A 86 -8.80 -1.07 -0.04
C ILE A 86 -9.54 0.14 0.55
N SER A 87 -9.60 1.25 -0.19
CA SER A 87 -10.16 2.52 0.30
C SER A 87 -11.65 2.42 0.63
N GLU A 88 -12.36 1.53 -0.06
CA GLU A 88 -13.80 1.28 0.07
C GLU A 88 -14.13 0.30 1.20
N ALA A 89 -13.10 -0.30 1.84
CA ALA A 89 -13.30 -1.29 2.88
C ALA A 89 -13.97 -0.69 4.11
N THR A 90 -14.84 -1.49 4.72
CA THR A 90 -15.62 -1.11 5.89
C THR A 90 -14.98 -1.63 7.19
N ALA A 91 -15.52 -1.17 8.32
CA ALA A 91 -15.16 -1.71 9.63
C ALA A 91 -15.50 -3.21 9.76
N ASP A 92 -16.51 -3.71 9.03
CA ASP A 92 -16.86 -5.12 9.01
C ASP A 92 -15.83 -5.94 8.23
N ASP A 93 -15.30 -5.40 7.12
CA ASP A 93 -14.23 -6.06 6.36
C ASP A 93 -12.94 -6.17 7.17
N ALA A 94 -12.57 -5.10 7.88
CA ALA A 94 -11.42 -5.11 8.78
C ALA A 94 -11.57 -6.15 9.91
N ARG A 95 -12.77 -6.27 10.48
CA ARG A 95 -13.07 -7.30 11.49
C ARG A 95 -13.05 -8.71 10.90
N ARG A 96 -13.63 -8.92 9.71
CA ARG A 96 -13.61 -10.21 9.01
C ARG A 96 -12.17 -10.72 8.80
N ILE A 97 -11.28 -9.85 8.33
CA ILE A 97 -9.87 -10.18 8.13
C ILE A 97 -9.18 -10.44 9.47
N ALA A 98 -9.42 -9.60 10.49
CA ALA A 98 -8.88 -9.81 11.83
C ALA A 98 -9.30 -11.16 12.42
N ASP A 99 -10.57 -11.54 12.28
CA ASP A 99 -11.10 -12.82 12.76
C ASP A 99 -10.49 -14.00 11.99
N CYS A 100 -10.36 -13.89 10.65
CA CYS A 100 -9.69 -14.91 9.83
C CYS A 100 -8.24 -15.14 10.32
N LEU A 101 -7.52 -14.06 10.56
CA LEU A 101 -6.15 -14.07 11.02
C LEU A 101 -6.01 -14.63 12.44
N GLN A 102 -6.93 -14.27 13.34
CA GLN A 102 -6.98 -14.81 14.70
C GLN A 102 -7.27 -16.32 14.71
N GLN A 103 -8.10 -16.81 13.78
CA GLN A 103 -8.37 -18.25 13.63
C GLN A 103 -7.16 -19.00 13.05
N ALA A 104 -6.46 -18.39 12.10
CA ALA A 104 -5.25 -18.97 11.52
C ALA A 104 -4.09 -19.02 12.54
N VAL A 105 -3.98 -18.01 13.41
CA VAL A 105 -2.96 -17.92 14.45
C VAL A 105 -3.58 -17.52 15.79
N PRO A 106 -4.13 -18.48 16.57
CA PRO A 106 -4.82 -18.19 17.83
C PRO A 106 -3.96 -17.52 18.91
N SER A 107 -2.63 -17.70 18.86
CA SER A 107 -1.70 -17.10 19.81
C SER A 107 -1.32 -15.66 19.48
N ALA A 108 -1.63 -15.19 18.27
CA ALA A 108 -1.18 -13.89 17.82
C ALA A 108 -2.04 -12.75 18.36
N LYS A 109 -1.41 -11.58 18.53
CA LYS A 109 -2.10 -10.36 18.96
C LYS A 109 -2.51 -9.56 17.73
N VAL A 110 -3.81 -9.49 17.48
CA VAL A 110 -4.37 -8.74 16.36
C VAL A 110 -4.80 -7.33 16.80
N SER A 111 -4.44 -6.33 16.02
CA SER A 111 -4.87 -4.94 16.20
C SER A 111 -5.53 -4.42 14.93
N VAL A 112 -6.68 -3.77 15.07
CA VAL A 112 -7.41 -3.15 13.97
C VAL A 112 -7.36 -1.65 14.14
N THR A 113 -6.85 -0.96 13.13
CA THR A 113 -6.75 0.50 13.11
C THR A 113 -7.60 1.04 11.96
N GLY A 114 -8.53 1.94 12.29
CA GLY A 114 -9.45 2.53 11.32
C GLY A 114 -8.99 3.87 10.77
N PRO A 115 -9.58 4.33 9.67
CA PRO A 115 -9.29 5.65 9.14
C PRO A 115 -9.59 6.71 10.21
N GLY A 116 -8.67 7.67 10.38
CA GLY A 116 -8.83 8.72 11.39
C GLY A 116 -8.47 8.32 12.83
N SER A 117 -8.06 7.06 13.10
CA SER A 117 -7.79 6.57 14.47
C SER A 117 -6.35 6.79 14.97
N GLY A 118 -5.52 7.57 14.27
CA GLY A 118 -4.22 8.01 14.77
C GLY A 118 -4.40 8.99 15.93
N ALA A 119 -4.18 8.52 17.15
CA ALA A 119 -4.09 9.39 18.31
C ALA A 119 -2.82 10.23 18.19
N GLY A 120 -2.98 11.52 17.90
CA GLY A 120 -1.95 12.50 18.19
C GLY A 120 -1.61 12.40 19.68
N LYS A 121 -0.35 12.06 19.96
CA LYS A 121 0.25 12.28 21.27
C LYS A 121 1.02 13.59 21.24
#